data_AF-A0A7S2XVT4-F1
#
_entry.id   AF-A0A7S2XVT4-F1
#
_cell.length_a   1.000
_cell.length_b   1.000
_cell.length_c   1.000
_cell.angle_alpha   90.00
_cell.angle_beta   90.00
_cell.angle_gamma   90.00
#
_symmetry.space_group_name_H-M   'P 1'
#
loop_
_entity.id
_entity.type
_entity.pdbx_description
1 polymer ?
#
loop_
_entity_poly.entity_id
_entity_poly.type
_entity_poly.pdbx_seq_one_letter_code
_entity_poly.pdbx_strand_id
1 'polypeptide(L)'
;KDGDFLYYSRTFEGKSYTVYCRAPITIPPADADADETETVAEVDWDGSAETHILPNEEAYLDVNQLAEGQKYCSVGRVAVSPSQTLLAYTVDFVGGETCQLFVKNLETGEIVSHDPDLELYGVVLWGPNDETLYYITMDHAHRPYRVYKHVLGTKHSQDELIFEEEDELFWMYASKTLDKRYLLIDTKSKETSEVHYLDLFSDDNSSSDTALQCVSKRRKKVLYTVKHHEGTWFISTNVGGTPNMKLMSCPVGPNCEDQWMDVVDETNGVTLFDGGY
;
A
#
# COMPACT_ATOMS: atom_id res chain seq x y z
N LYS A 1 12.13 -7.34 -3.91
CA LYS A 1 12.18 -8.49 -2.96
C LYS A 1 11.10 -8.28 -1.92
N ASP A 2 10.19 -9.24 -1.77
CA ASP A 2 9.26 -9.32 -0.64
C ASP A 2 9.06 -10.80 -0.32
N GLY A 3 9.21 -11.18 0.95
CA GLY A 3 9.29 -12.58 1.36
C GLY A 3 10.28 -13.40 0.52
N ASP A 4 9.81 -14.53 0.02
CA ASP A 4 10.57 -15.50 -0.78
C ASP A 4 10.69 -15.17 -2.27
N PHE A 5 10.13 -14.04 -2.73
CA PHE A 5 10.06 -13.71 -4.17
C PHE A 5 10.70 -12.36 -4.52
N LEU A 6 11.27 -12.30 -5.74
CA LEU A 6 11.56 -11.07 -6.46
C LEU A 6 10.33 -10.72 -7.30
N TYR A 7 9.73 -9.57 -7.04
CA TYR A 7 8.63 -9.02 -7.83
C TYR A 7 9.15 -7.94 -8.77
N TYR A 8 8.73 -8.01 -10.04
CA TYR A 8 9.12 -7.07 -11.08
C TYR A 8 8.06 -7.07 -12.19
N SER A 9 8.29 -6.25 -13.20
CA SER A 9 7.39 -6.14 -14.34
C SER A 9 8.16 -6.12 -15.64
N ARG A 10 7.57 -6.70 -16.69
CA ARG A 10 8.14 -6.77 -18.03
C ARG A 10 7.24 -6.07 -19.04
N THR A 11 7.83 -5.49 -20.06
CA THR A 11 7.14 -5.09 -21.29
C THR A 11 7.69 -5.94 -22.43
N PHE A 12 6.87 -6.17 -23.45
CA PHE A 12 7.23 -7.01 -24.59
C PHE A 12 7.02 -6.23 -25.88
N GLU A 13 7.92 -6.43 -26.85
CA GLU A 13 7.76 -5.83 -28.18
C GLU A 13 6.40 -6.24 -28.79
N GLY A 14 5.69 -5.27 -29.36
CA GLY A 14 4.36 -5.48 -29.94
C GLY A 14 3.22 -5.64 -28.93
N LYS A 15 3.47 -5.54 -27.62
CA LYS A 15 2.46 -5.51 -26.56
C LYS A 15 2.27 -4.11 -26.02
N SER A 16 1.02 -3.76 -25.71
CA SER A 16 0.66 -2.41 -25.23
C SER A 16 0.79 -2.26 -23.72
N TYR A 17 0.73 -3.37 -22.99
CA TYR A 17 0.67 -3.35 -21.53
C TYR A 17 1.77 -4.19 -20.88
N THR A 18 2.04 -3.82 -19.64
CA THR A 18 2.97 -4.50 -18.74
C THR A 18 2.46 -5.88 -18.33
N VAL A 19 3.39 -6.80 -18.06
CA VAL A 19 3.14 -8.07 -17.37
C VAL A 19 3.84 -8.02 -16.03
N TYR A 20 3.12 -8.35 -14.96
CA TYR A 20 3.71 -8.46 -13.63
C TYR A 20 4.20 -9.88 -13.41
N CYS A 21 5.47 -9.97 -13.01
CA CYS A 21 6.19 -11.22 -12.85
C CYS A 21 6.73 -11.36 -11.43
N ARG A 22 6.88 -12.60 -10.98
CA ARG A 22 7.65 -12.93 -9.78
C ARG A 22 8.55 -14.12 -10.01
N ALA A 23 9.66 -14.20 -9.31
CA ALA A 23 10.53 -15.38 -9.31
C ALA A 23 11.00 -15.68 -7.88
N PRO A 24 11.17 -16.95 -7.50
CA PRO A 24 11.66 -17.31 -6.18
C PRO A 24 13.10 -16.83 -6.00
N ILE A 25 13.43 -16.39 -4.78
CA ILE A 25 14.79 -15.94 -4.41
C ILE A 25 15.71 -17.14 -4.20
N THR A 26 15.17 -18.26 -3.74
CA THR A 26 15.91 -19.52 -3.57
C THR A 26 15.39 -20.52 -4.59
N ILE A 27 16.30 -21.08 -5.37
CA ILE A 27 15.98 -22.14 -6.31
C ILE A 27 16.42 -23.44 -5.66
N PRO A 28 15.50 -24.40 -5.43
CA PRO A 28 15.88 -25.73 -4.98
C PRO A 28 16.84 -26.35 -6.01
N PRO A 29 17.85 -27.13 -5.56
CA PRO A 29 18.74 -27.79 -6.50
C PRO A 29 17.95 -28.68 -7.46
N ALA A 30 18.41 -28.75 -8.70
CA ALA A 30 17.79 -29.57 -9.75
C ALA A 30 17.82 -31.08 -9.44
N ASP A 31 18.70 -31.50 -8.52
CA ASP A 31 18.85 -32.87 -8.06
C ASP A 31 18.61 -32.94 -6.55
N ALA A 32 17.75 -33.84 -6.10
CA ALA A 32 17.33 -33.93 -4.69
C ALA A 32 18.46 -34.37 -3.74
N ASP A 33 19.54 -34.91 -4.30
CA ASP A 33 20.75 -35.34 -3.59
C ASP A 33 21.88 -34.26 -3.59
N ALA A 34 21.65 -33.10 -4.22
CA ALA A 34 22.61 -31.99 -4.20
C ALA A 34 22.40 -31.08 -2.97
N ASP A 35 23.49 -30.76 -2.28
CA ASP A 35 23.50 -30.12 -0.94
C ASP A 35 23.39 -28.58 -1.00
N GLU A 36 23.38 -27.97 -2.19
CA GLU A 36 23.47 -26.52 -2.36
C GLU A 36 22.20 -25.93 -2.98
N THR A 37 21.43 -25.19 -2.17
CA THR A 37 20.39 -24.27 -2.66
C THR A 37 21.05 -23.07 -3.33
N GLU A 38 20.77 -22.84 -4.61
CA GLU A 38 21.20 -21.63 -5.29
C GLU A 38 20.33 -20.45 -4.85
N THR A 39 20.91 -19.50 -4.12
CA THR A 39 20.28 -18.19 -3.92
C THR A 39 20.48 -17.37 -5.18
N VAL A 40 19.39 -16.83 -5.73
CA VAL A 40 19.37 -15.80 -6.79
C VAL A 40 19.86 -14.48 -6.18
N ALA A 41 21.10 -14.46 -5.71
CA ALA A 41 21.66 -13.33 -4.97
C ALA A 41 22.11 -12.20 -5.90
N GLU A 42 22.49 -12.51 -7.14
CA GLU A 42 23.00 -11.54 -8.10
C GLU A 42 22.55 -11.89 -9.51
N VAL A 43 21.35 -11.44 -9.88
CA VAL A 43 21.00 -11.38 -11.31
C VAL A 43 21.62 -10.10 -11.83
N ASP A 44 22.67 -10.24 -12.63
CA ASP A 44 23.22 -9.13 -13.41
C ASP A 44 22.21 -8.77 -14.50
N TRP A 45 21.22 -7.95 -14.13
CA TRP A 45 20.19 -7.48 -15.04
C TRP A 45 20.74 -6.30 -15.84
N ASP A 46 21.16 -6.57 -17.07
CA ASP A 46 21.73 -5.57 -17.99
C ASP A 46 20.66 -4.71 -18.69
N GLY A 47 19.39 -4.93 -18.39
CA GLY A 47 18.26 -4.19 -18.99
C GLY A 47 17.98 -4.55 -20.45
N SER A 48 18.62 -5.58 -21.01
CA SER A 48 18.40 -6.00 -22.39
C SER A 48 17.13 -6.86 -22.55
N ALA A 49 16.57 -6.87 -23.75
CA ALA A 49 15.46 -7.76 -24.08
C ALA A 49 15.86 -9.25 -24.05
N GLU A 50 17.17 -9.53 -24.10
CA GLU A 50 17.75 -10.88 -24.09
C GLU A 50 18.21 -11.33 -22.70
N THR A 51 18.11 -10.48 -21.66
CA THR A 51 18.43 -10.91 -20.30
C THR A 51 17.54 -12.10 -19.92
N HIS A 52 18.16 -13.16 -19.40
CA HIS A 52 17.46 -14.39 -19.08
C HIS A 52 16.28 -14.15 -18.15
N ILE A 53 15.18 -14.87 -18.44
CA ILE A 53 14.06 -15.07 -17.53
C ILE A 53 14.64 -15.64 -16.23
N LEU A 54 14.30 -15.05 -15.08
CA LEU A 54 14.72 -15.61 -13.80
C LEU A 54 14.22 -17.06 -13.71
N PRO A 55 15.03 -18.02 -13.25
CA PRO A 55 14.56 -19.39 -13.16
C PRO A 55 13.28 -19.47 -12.35
N ASN A 56 12.31 -20.24 -12.85
CA ASN A 56 10.97 -20.37 -12.27
C ASN A 56 10.18 -19.04 -12.17
N GLU A 57 10.42 -18.08 -13.07
CA GLU A 57 9.56 -16.90 -13.22
C GLU A 57 8.10 -17.31 -13.49
N GLU A 58 7.19 -16.65 -12.79
CA GLU A 58 5.75 -16.73 -12.96
C GLU A 58 5.21 -15.36 -13.38
N ALA A 59 4.54 -15.30 -14.53
CA ALA A 59 3.73 -14.16 -14.94
C ALA A 59 2.37 -14.21 -14.22
N TYR A 60 2.26 -13.54 -13.07
CA TYR A 60 1.09 -13.67 -12.21
C TYR A 60 -0.08 -12.76 -12.64
N LEU A 61 0.20 -11.68 -13.39
CA LEU A 61 -0.81 -10.79 -13.98
C LEU A 61 -0.36 -10.26 -15.36
N ASP A 62 -1.01 -10.72 -16.43
CA ASP A 62 -0.80 -10.20 -17.78
C ASP A 62 -1.91 -9.19 -18.13
N VAL A 63 -1.55 -7.91 -18.17
CA VAL A 63 -2.52 -6.84 -18.45
C VAL A 63 -2.95 -6.86 -19.93
N ASN A 64 -2.16 -7.45 -20.83
CA ASN A 64 -2.57 -7.60 -22.23
C ASN A 64 -3.74 -8.58 -22.38
N GLN A 65 -3.77 -9.64 -21.57
CA GLN A 65 -4.90 -10.58 -21.53
C GLN A 65 -6.15 -9.91 -20.93
N LEU A 66 -5.98 -9.13 -19.85
CA LEU A 66 -7.09 -8.36 -19.26
C LEU A 66 -7.68 -7.33 -20.23
N ALA A 67 -6.83 -6.71 -21.06
CA ALA A 67 -7.23 -5.72 -22.04
C ALA A 67 -7.87 -6.32 -23.30
N GLU A 68 -7.81 -7.63 -23.50
CA GLU A 68 -8.31 -8.26 -24.72
C GLU A 68 -9.83 -8.09 -24.85
N GLY A 69 -10.28 -7.54 -25.99
CA GLY A 69 -11.68 -7.21 -26.23
C GLY A 69 -12.18 -5.95 -25.52
N GLN A 70 -11.37 -5.32 -24.65
CA GLN A 70 -11.71 -4.08 -23.97
C GLN A 70 -11.32 -2.87 -24.82
N LYS A 71 -12.14 -1.81 -24.78
CA LYS A 71 -11.81 -0.52 -25.43
C LYS A 71 -10.81 0.30 -24.62
N TYR A 72 -10.77 0.07 -23.32
CA TYR A 72 -9.88 0.70 -22.37
C TYR A 72 -9.58 -0.32 -21.26
N CYS A 73 -8.36 -0.30 -20.76
CA CYS A 73 -7.94 -1.11 -19.63
C CYS A 73 -6.80 -0.37 -18.93
N SER A 74 -6.97 -0.08 -17.64
CA SER A 74 -5.97 0.51 -16.79
C SER A 74 -5.94 -0.26 -15.49
N VAL A 75 -4.80 -0.89 -15.20
CA VAL A 75 -4.57 -1.56 -13.91
C VAL A 75 -3.99 -0.54 -12.95
N GLY A 76 -4.69 -0.32 -11.83
CA GLY A 76 -4.25 0.56 -10.75
C GLY A 76 -3.32 -0.18 -9.80
N ARG A 77 -3.84 -0.57 -8.64
CA ARG A 77 -3.09 -1.31 -7.63
C ARG A 77 -2.91 -2.77 -8.03
N VAL A 78 -1.72 -3.30 -7.76
CA VAL A 78 -1.37 -4.73 -7.81
C VAL A 78 -0.69 -5.06 -6.49
N ALA A 79 -1.30 -5.90 -5.66
CA ALA A 79 -0.87 -6.17 -4.31
C ALA A 79 -1.01 -7.65 -3.96
N VAL A 80 0.11 -8.29 -3.69
CA VAL A 80 0.15 -9.69 -3.25
C VAL A 80 -0.11 -9.78 -1.75
N SER A 81 -0.79 -10.85 -1.32
CA SER A 81 -1.17 -11.08 0.08
C SER A 81 0.04 -11.39 0.97
N PRO A 82 -0.09 -11.29 2.30
CA PRO A 82 1.00 -11.61 3.23
C PRO A 82 1.62 -13.00 3.03
N SER A 83 0.82 -14.04 2.75
CA SER A 83 1.36 -15.38 2.46
C SER A 83 1.89 -15.54 1.03
N GLN A 84 1.64 -14.55 0.18
CA GLN A 84 1.99 -14.56 -1.23
C GLN A 84 1.24 -15.59 -2.09
N THR A 85 0.07 -16.03 -1.64
CA THR A 85 -0.79 -16.98 -2.39
C THR A 85 -1.97 -16.30 -3.09
N LEU A 86 -2.36 -15.09 -2.67
CA LEU A 86 -3.43 -14.32 -3.30
C LEU A 86 -2.89 -13.01 -3.89
N LEU A 87 -3.56 -12.53 -4.92
CA LEU A 87 -3.32 -11.24 -5.55
C LEU A 87 -4.60 -10.41 -5.52
N ALA A 88 -4.55 -9.25 -4.88
CA ALA A 88 -5.55 -8.20 -5.04
C ALA A 88 -5.09 -7.22 -6.12
N TYR A 89 -5.92 -6.96 -7.12
CA TYR A 89 -5.63 -5.96 -8.14
C TYR A 89 -6.88 -5.18 -8.54
N THR A 90 -6.69 -3.94 -8.98
CA THR A 90 -7.79 -3.05 -9.35
C THR A 90 -7.72 -2.70 -10.83
N VAL A 91 -8.85 -2.70 -11.54
CA VAL A 91 -8.91 -2.40 -12.98
C VAL A 91 -10.01 -1.40 -13.31
N ASP A 92 -9.68 -0.39 -14.11
CA ASP A 92 -10.63 0.51 -14.76
C ASP A 92 -10.72 0.14 -16.26
N PHE A 93 -11.92 -0.27 -16.70
CA PHE A 93 -12.20 -0.65 -18.10
C PHE A 93 -12.87 0.48 -18.91
N VAL A 94 -13.16 1.63 -18.29
CA VAL A 94 -13.95 2.71 -18.91
C VAL A 94 -13.26 4.06 -18.90
N GLY A 95 -12.20 4.24 -18.12
CA GLY A 95 -11.42 5.49 -18.02
C GLY A 95 -12.06 6.52 -17.09
N GLY A 96 -12.89 6.08 -16.14
CA GLY A 96 -13.59 6.93 -15.19
C GLY A 96 -12.82 7.18 -13.89
N GLU A 97 -11.61 6.64 -13.77
CA GLU A 97 -10.80 6.63 -12.53
C GLU A 97 -11.46 5.89 -11.36
N THR A 98 -12.53 5.15 -11.65
CA THR A 98 -13.20 4.16 -10.80
C THR A 98 -12.72 2.77 -11.19
N CYS A 99 -12.20 2.02 -10.22
CA CYS A 99 -11.69 0.68 -10.47
C CYS A 99 -12.59 -0.38 -9.84
N GLN A 100 -12.72 -1.53 -10.51
CA GLN A 100 -13.21 -2.77 -9.92
C GLN A 100 -12.07 -3.47 -9.18
N LEU A 101 -12.37 -4.18 -8.09
CA LEU A 101 -11.41 -5.01 -7.36
C LEU A 101 -11.57 -6.48 -7.73
N PHE A 102 -10.43 -7.12 -8.00
CA PHE A 102 -10.32 -8.55 -8.22
C PHE A 102 -9.35 -9.14 -7.20
N VAL A 103 -9.68 -10.33 -6.70
CA VAL A 103 -8.78 -11.17 -5.91
C VAL A 103 -8.59 -12.48 -6.64
N LYS A 104 -7.34 -12.76 -7.03
CA LYS A 104 -6.93 -13.96 -7.76
C LYS A 104 -6.12 -14.87 -6.84
N ASN A 105 -6.41 -16.15 -6.86
CA ASN A 105 -5.52 -17.16 -6.28
C ASN A 105 -4.36 -17.42 -7.26
N LEU A 106 -3.13 -17.22 -6.78
CA LEU A 106 -1.93 -17.30 -7.63
C LEU A 106 -1.54 -18.74 -7.99
N GLU A 107 -1.91 -19.73 -7.16
CA GLU A 107 -1.61 -21.13 -7.42
C GLU A 107 -2.52 -21.73 -8.50
N THR A 108 -3.81 -21.40 -8.45
CA THR A 108 -4.83 -21.95 -9.35
C THR A 108 -5.10 -21.06 -10.56
N GLY A 109 -4.80 -19.76 -10.43
CA GLY A 109 -5.15 -18.75 -11.42
C GLY A 109 -6.60 -18.24 -11.34
N GLU A 110 -7.42 -18.78 -10.44
CA GLU A 110 -8.85 -18.47 -10.35
C GLU A 110 -9.12 -17.12 -9.66
N ILE A 111 -10.16 -16.41 -10.11
CA ILE A 111 -10.69 -15.25 -9.40
C ILE A 111 -11.58 -15.73 -8.24
N VAL A 112 -11.14 -15.47 -7.01
CA VAL A 112 -11.81 -15.92 -5.77
C VAL A 112 -12.70 -14.85 -5.14
N SER A 113 -12.53 -13.57 -5.52
CA SER A 113 -13.43 -12.47 -5.15
C SER A 113 -13.43 -11.41 -6.25
N HIS A 114 -14.61 -10.93 -6.61
CA HIS A 114 -14.85 -9.82 -7.53
C HIS A 114 -16.29 -9.34 -7.36
N ASP A 115 -16.47 -8.02 -7.32
CA ASP A 115 -17.78 -7.38 -7.36
C ASP A 115 -17.78 -6.30 -8.44
N PRO A 116 -18.52 -6.49 -9.54
CA PRO A 116 -18.57 -5.53 -10.64
C PRO A 116 -19.31 -4.24 -10.28
N ASP A 117 -20.14 -4.25 -9.24
CA ASP A 117 -20.93 -3.10 -8.79
C ASP A 117 -20.17 -2.26 -7.75
N LEU A 118 -19.01 -2.73 -7.29
CA LEU A 118 -18.14 -2.02 -6.36
C LEU A 118 -17.13 -1.13 -7.12
N GLU A 119 -17.34 0.18 -7.05
CA GLU A 119 -16.42 1.18 -7.60
C GLU A 119 -15.49 1.74 -6.52
N LEU A 120 -14.18 1.71 -6.81
CA LEU A 120 -13.13 2.06 -5.86
C LEU A 120 -12.25 3.18 -6.39
N TYR A 121 -11.74 4.02 -5.48
CA TYR A 121 -10.53 4.80 -5.73
C TYR A 121 -9.37 3.81 -5.70
N GLY A 122 -8.74 3.52 -6.86
CA GLY A 122 -7.81 2.42 -7.18
C GLY A 122 -6.65 2.09 -6.22
N VAL A 123 -6.96 1.95 -4.93
CA VAL A 123 -6.13 1.72 -3.75
C VAL A 123 -6.77 0.56 -3.02
N VAL A 124 -6.00 -0.50 -2.88
CA VAL A 124 -6.35 -1.65 -2.05
C VAL A 124 -5.13 -2.08 -1.24
N LEU A 125 -5.34 -2.43 0.01
CA LEU A 125 -4.31 -2.83 0.96
C LEU A 125 -4.73 -4.12 1.66
N TRP A 126 -3.87 -5.13 1.63
CA TRP A 126 -4.03 -6.28 2.52
C TRP A 126 -3.89 -5.88 3.98
N GLY A 127 -4.70 -6.47 4.84
CA GLY A 127 -4.54 -6.44 6.29
C GLY A 127 -3.34 -7.27 6.77
N PRO A 128 -3.38 -7.78 8.01
CA PRO A 128 -2.30 -8.60 8.56
C PRO A 128 -2.32 -10.06 8.04
N ASN A 129 -3.39 -10.45 7.34
CA ASN A 129 -3.64 -11.82 6.86
C ASN A 129 -4.13 -11.83 5.41
N ASP A 130 -4.42 -13.02 4.88
CA ASP A 130 -4.93 -13.21 3.51
C ASP A 130 -6.46 -13.12 3.40
N GLU A 131 -7.14 -12.60 4.42
CA GLU A 131 -8.61 -12.55 4.47
C GLU A 131 -9.15 -11.13 4.47
N THR A 132 -8.34 -10.17 4.92
CA THR A 132 -8.79 -8.78 5.12
C THR A 132 -8.19 -7.86 4.05
N LEU A 133 -9.05 -7.07 3.41
CA LEU A 133 -8.66 -5.99 2.51
C LEU A 133 -9.20 -4.66 3.02
N TYR A 134 -8.45 -3.59 2.79
CA TYR A 134 -8.90 -2.22 2.97
C TYR A 134 -8.92 -1.52 1.62
N TYR A 135 -10.01 -0.83 1.31
CA TYR A 135 -10.16 -0.07 0.06
C TYR A 135 -10.83 1.27 0.31
N ILE A 136 -10.74 2.15 -0.68
CA ILE A 136 -11.32 3.50 -0.62
C ILE A 136 -12.43 3.64 -1.67
N THR A 137 -13.54 4.26 -1.29
CA THR A 137 -14.59 4.70 -2.22
C THR A 137 -14.58 6.21 -2.40
N MET A 138 -15.19 6.66 -3.49
CA MET A 138 -15.30 8.08 -3.83
C MET A 138 -16.72 8.61 -3.56
N ASP A 139 -16.83 9.91 -3.35
CA ASP A 139 -18.11 10.61 -3.34
C ASP A 139 -18.57 10.97 -4.77
N HIS A 140 -19.71 11.65 -4.86
CA HIS A 140 -20.30 12.10 -6.12
C HIS A 140 -19.41 13.07 -6.95
N ALA A 141 -18.38 13.66 -6.33
CA ALA A 141 -17.41 14.54 -6.97
C ALA A 141 -16.11 13.82 -7.34
N HIS A 142 -16.09 12.48 -7.30
CA HIS A 142 -14.89 11.64 -7.49
C HIS A 142 -13.78 11.92 -6.46
N ARG A 143 -14.13 12.38 -5.25
CA ARG A 143 -13.17 12.60 -4.17
C ARG A 143 -13.11 11.34 -3.28
N PRO A 144 -11.91 10.77 -3.03
CA PRO A 144 -11.75 9.68 -2.08
C PRO A 144 -12.05 10.17 -0.66
N TYR A 145 -13.02 9.54 0.02
CA TYR A 145 -13.51 10.03 1.30
C TYR A 145 -13.88 8.96 2.32
N ARG A 146 -14.12 7.71 1.92
CA ARG A 146 -14.40 6.60 2.84
C ARG A 146 -13.45 5.45 2.65
N VAL A 147 -12.97 4.88 3.75
CA VAL A 147 -12.17 3.66 3.77
C VAL A 147 -12.95 2.55 4.45
N TYR A 148 -13.05 1.42 3.76
CA TYR A 148 -13.78 0.24 4.22
C TYR A 148 -12.81 -0.90 4.49
N LYS A 149 -13.21 -1.79 5.40
CA LYS A 149 -12.61 -3.09 5.62
C LYS A 149 -13.52 -4.17 5.06
N HIS A 150 -12.97 -4.98 4.18
CA HIS A 150 -13.60 -6.13 3.56
C HIS A 150 -13.01 -7.43 4.08
N VAL A 151 -13.87 -8.41 4.33
CA VAL A 151 -13.47 -9.78 4.67
C VAL A 151 -13.80 -10.69 3.49
N LEU A 152 -12.82 -11.39 2.94
CA LEU A 152 -13.00 -12.29 1.81
C LEU A 152 -14.06 -13.35 2.13
N GLY A 153 -14.89 -13.66 1.12
CA GLY A 153 -16.02 -14.59 1.27
C GLY A 153 -17.30 -13.97 1.84
N THR A 154 -17.25 -12.69 2.26
CA THR A 154 -18.45 -11.91 2.63
C THR A 154 -18.92 -11.03 1.47
N LYS A 155 -20.14 -10.51 1.55
CA LYS A 155 -20.66 -9.56 0.54
C LYS A 155 -20.16 -8.16 0.87
N HIS A 156 -19.80 -7.37 -0.14
CA HIS A 156 -19.34 -5.98 0.06
C HIS A 156 -20.34 -5.07 0.79
N SER A 157 -21.64 -5.36 0.70
CA SER A 157 -22.68 -4.68 1.50
C SER A 157 -22.51 -4.85 3.03
N GLN A 158 -21.66 -5.78 3.46
CA GLN A 158 -21.34 -6.06 4.86
C GLN A 158 -19.99 -5.47 5.27
N ASP A 159 -19.29 -4.80 4.36
CA ASP A 159 -17.99 -4.20 4.63
C ASP A 159 -18.11 -3.10 5.69
N GLU A 160 -17.14 -3.08 6.58
CA GLU A 160 -17.13 -2.20 7.74
C GLU A 160 -16.53 -0.85 7.35
N LEU A 161 -17.26 0.25 7.58
CA LEU A 161 -16.74 1.60 7.41
C LEU A 161 -15.74 1.89 8.54
N ILE A 162 -14.48 2.15 8.18
CA ILE A 162 -13.41 2.43 9.14
C ILE A 162 -13.26 3.93 9.39
N PHE A 163 -13.39 4.75 8.35
CA PHE A 163 -13.27 6.20 8.46
C PHE A 163 -13.97 6.91 7.30
N GLU A 164 -14.49 8.10 7.57
CA GLU A 164 -15.13 9.00 6.59
C GLU A 164 -14.62 10.43 6.76
N GLU A 165 -14.16 11.05 5.67
CA GLU A 165 -13.81 12.46 5.59
C GLU A 165 -14.99 13.29 5.05
N GLU A 166 -15.72 13.91 5.98
CA GLU A 166 -16.90 14.73 5.69
C GLU A 166 -16.56 16.11 5.11
N ASP A 167 -15.35 16.64 5.34
CA ASP A 167 -14.95 17.95 4.80
C ASP A 167 -14.47 17.82 3.35
N GLU A 168 -15.26 18.36 2.42
CA GLU A 168 -15.01 18.33 0.97
C GLU A 168 -13.68 19.01 0.55
N LEU A 169 -13.04 19.79 1.43
CA LEU A 169 -11.71 20.36 1.17
C LEU A 169 -10.58 19.33 1.29
N PHE A 170 -10.84 18.17 1.91
CA PHE A 170 -9.85 17.16 2.24
C PHE A 170 -9.99 15.93 1.34
N TRP A 171 -8.84 15.50 0.82
CA TRP A 171 -8.71 14.24 0.10
C TRP A 171 -8.16 13.19 1.05
N MET A 172 -8.74 11.99 1.00
CA MET A 172 -8.32 10.87 1.84
C MET A 172 -7.42 9.91 1.06
N TYR A 173 -6.39 9.39 1.72
CA TYR A 173 -5.49 8.35 1.24
C TYR A 173 -5.31 7.30 2.32
N ALA A 174 -4.98 6.06 1.92
CA ALA A 174 -4.64 5.00 2.84
C ALA A 174 -3.29 4.38 2.44
N SER A 175 -2.47 4.05 3.42
CA SER A 175 -1.19 3.38 3.23
C SER A 175 -0.86 2.46 4.40
N LYS A 176 0.23 1.69 4.32
CA LYS A 176 0.76 0.94 5.47
C LYS A 176 2.14 1.46 5.83
N THR A 177 2.50 1.37 7.10
CA THR A 177 3.88 1.56 7.53
C THR A 177 4.80 0.51 6.88
N LEU A 178 6.10 0.82 6.81
CA LEU A 178 7.06 -0.02 6.10
C LEU A 178 7.17 -1.43 6.72
N ASP A 179 7.07 -1.52 8.04
CA ASP A 179 7.00 -2.77 8.81
C ASP A 179 5.62 -3.44 8.77
N LYS A 180 4.68 -2.91 7.99
CA LYS A 180 3.31 -3.39 7.78
C LYS A 180 2.44 -3.40 9.05
N ARG A 181 2.93 -2.87 10.18
CA ARG A 181 2.22 -2.90 11.48
C ARG A 181 0.98 -2.03 11.51
N TYR A 182 1.06 -0.80 10.98
CA TYR A 182 -0.05 0.13 11.02
C TYR A 182 -0.61 0.40 9.64
N LEU A 183 -1.94 0.41 9.53
CA LEU A 183 -2.66 1.08 8.46
C LEU A 183 -2.71 2.57 8.80
N LEU A 184 -2.32 3.43 7.87
CA LEU A 184 -2.40 4.88 7.97
C LEU A 184 -3.52 5.39 7.08
N ILE A 185 -4.34 6.30 7.60
CA ILE A 185 -5.38 7.02 6.86
C ILE A 185 -5.04 8.50 6.94
N ASP A 186 -4.54 9.04 5.83
CA ASP A 186 -4.13 10.42 5.68
C ASP A 186 -5.30 11.22 5.08
N THR A 187 -5.71 12.30 5.73
CA THR A 187 -6.63 13.29 5.15
C THR A 187 -5.86 14.59 4.93
N LYS A 188 -6.01 15.19 3.75
CA LYS A 188 -5.20 16.35 3.38
C LYS A 188 -5.95 17.33 2.49
N SER A 189 -5.95 18.59 2.89
CA SER A 189 -6.24 19.73 2.01
C SER A 189 -4.93 20.36 1.52
N LYS A 190 -5.02 21.47 0.78
CA LYS A 190 -3.83 22.18 0.29
C LYS A 190 -2.91 22.70 1.41
N GLU A 191 -3.45 22.97 2.59
CA GLU A 191 -2.70 23.61 3.68
C GLU A 191 -2.76 22.85 5.01
N THR A 192 -3.58 21.80 5.13
CA THR A 192 -3.81 21.11 6.41
C THR A 192 -3.85 19.60 6.19
N SER A 193 -3.24 18.82 7.08
CA SER A 193 -3.42 17.37 7.10
C SER A 193 -3.74 16.83 8.49
N GLU A 194 -4.27 15.61 8.51
CA GLU A 194 -4.51 14.77 9.67
C GLU A 194 -4.16 13.33 9.30
N VAL A 195 -3.57 12.59 10.23
CA VAL A 195 -3.21 11.19 10.03
C VAL A 195 -3.81 10.38 11.17
N HIS A 196 -4.65 9.42 10.78
CA HIS A 196 -5.15 8.38 11.65
C HIS A 196 -4.37 7.09 11.40
N TYR A 197 -4.36 6.20 12.39
CA TYR A 197 -3.72 4.91 12.30
C TYR A 197 -4.51 3.82 13.02
N LEU A 198 -4.41 2.61 12.49
CA LEU A 198 -4.93 1.38 13.06
C LEU A 198 -3.77 0.40 13.23
N ASP A 199 -3.50 -0.08 14.44
CA ASP A 199 -2.54 -1.17 14.66
C ASP A 199 -3.13 -2.46 14.11
N LEU A 200 -2.61 -3.03 13.03
CA LEU A 200 -3.17 -4.22 12.39
C LEU A 200 -2.95 -5.52 13.20
N PHE A 201 -2.14 -5.48 14.25
CA PHE A 201 -1.78 -6.64 15.06
C PHE A 201 -2.24 -6.53 16.53
N SER A 202 -3.04 -5.52 16.86
CA SER A 202 -3.65 -5.41 18.19
C SER A 202 -4.78 -6.43 18.37
N ASP A 203 -4.76 -7.15 19.49
CA ASP A 203 -5.83 -8.08 19.89
C ASP A 203 -7.17 -7.35 20.18
N ASP A 204 -7.14 -6.03 20.39
CA ASP A 204 -8.29 -5.18 20.74
C ASP A 204 -9.08 -4.70 19.49
N ASN A 205 -8.66 -5.06 18.28
CA ASN A 205 -9.31 -4.67 17.01
C ASN A 205 -10.67 -5.35 16.73
N SER A 206 -11.27 -5.99 17.74
CA SER A 206 -12.57 -6.67 17.59
C SER A 206 -13.76 -5.71 17.47
N SER A 207 -13.55 -4.39 17.63
CA SER A 207 -14.54 -3.35 17.37
C SER A 207 -13.89 -2.08 16.76
N SER A 208 -14.38 -1.62 15.60
CA SER A 208 -13.79 -0.53 14.79
C SER A 208 -13.78 0.84 15.45
N ASP A 209 -14.85 1.20 16.17
CA ASP A 209 -15.02 2.56 16.73
C ASP A 209 -13.96 2.93 17.77
N THR A 210 -13.32 1.94 18.42
CA THR A 210 -12.27 2.16 19.44
C THR A 210 -10.85 1.94 18.94
N ALA A 211 -10.68 1.40 17.73
CA ALA A 211 -9.38 0.97 17.23
C ALA A 211 -8.65 2.05 16.41
N LEU A 212 -9.39 2.96 15.76
CA LEU A 212 -8.79 4.02 14.95
C LEU A 212 -8.30 5.18 15.84
N GLN A 213 -7.00 5.42 15.82
CA GLN A 213 -6.35 6.46 16.61
C GLN A 213 -5.87 7.61 15.73
N CYS A 214 -5.83 8.82 16.27
CA CYS A 214 -5.29 9.98 15.56
C CYS A 214 -3.88 10.28 16.06
N VAL A 215 -2.89 10.46 15.18
CA VAL A 215 -1.54 10.89 15.60
C VAL A 215 -1.60 12.29 16.23
N SER A 216 -2.33 13.20 15.59
CA SER A 216 -2.50 14.58 16.03
C SER A 216 -3.70 15.17 15.30
N LYS A 217 -4.60 15.85 16.01
CA LYS A 217 -5.72 16.55 15.35
C LYS A 217 -5.22 17.61 14.38
N ARG A 218 -5.98 17.83 13.30
CA ARG A 218 -5.65 18.80 12.26
C ARG A 218 -5.59 20.22 12.82
N ARG A 219 -4.57 20.97 12.39
CA ARG A 219 -4.41 22.40 12.68
C ARG A 219 -4.30 23.16 11.38
N LYS A 220 -5.05 24.26 11.25
CA LYS A 220 -5.04 25.08 10.04
C LYS A 220 -3.60 25.49 9.68
N LYS A 221 -3.22 25.31 8.42
CA LYS A 221 -1.88 25.59 7.87
C LYS A 221 -0.78 24.64 8.33
N VAL A 222 -1.12 23.58 9.04
CA VAL A 222 -0.16 22.54 9.44
C VAL A 222 -0.30 21.32 8.54
N LEU A 223 0.75 21.07 7.78
CA LEU A 223 0.96 19.85 7.04
C LEU A 223 1.90 18.96 7.83
N TYR A 224 1.56 17.68 7.90
CA TYR A 224 2.44 16.64 8.36
C TYR A 224 2.14 15.30 7.70
N THR A 225 3.16 14.45 7.61
CA THR A 225 3.07 13.03 7.27
C THR A 225 3.84 12.22 8.30
N VAL A 226 3.56 10.92 8.41
CA VAL A 226 4.21 10.06 9.39
C VAL A 226 4.83 8.82 8.74
N LYS A 227 5.94 8.38 9.33
CA LYS A 227 6.55 7.07 9.12
C LYS A 227 6.74 6.41 10.47
N HIS A 228 6.75 5.08 10.50
CA HIS A 228 6.96 4.31 11.72
C HIS A 228 8.30 3.59 11.65
N HIS A 229 9.00 3.58 12.78
CA HIS A 229 10.11 2.66 13.03
C HIS A 229 10.23 2.42 14.54
N GLU A 230 10.27 1.15 14.95
CA GLU A 230 10.53 0.71 16.33
C GLU A 230 9.78 1.49 17.43
N GLY A 231 8.46 1.62 17.28
CA GLY A 231 7.62 2.28 18.29
C GLY A 231 7.73 3.81 18.29
N THR A 232 8.34 4.39 17.26
CA THR A 232 8.50 5.84 17.07
C THR A 232 7.82 6.29 15.79
N TRP A 233 7.05 7.37 15.89
CA TRP A 233 6.62 8.15 14.72
C TRP A 233 7.74 9.09 14.30
N PHE A 234 8.13 9.03 13.03
CA PHE A 234 8.94 10.05 12.36
C PHE A 234 8.02 10.93 11.53
N ILE A 235 8.04 12.22 11.80
CA ILE A 235 7.04 13.18 11.34
C ILE A 235 7.73 14.24 10.49
N SER A 236 7.37 14.33 9.21
CA SER A 236 7.75 15.47 8.37
C SER A 236 6.65 16.52 8.48
N THR A 237 6.95 17.72 8.99
CA THR A 237 5.93 18.74 9.26
C THR A 237 6.40 20.18 9.05
N ASN A 238 5.49 21.11 8.78
CA ASN A 238 5.76 22.56 8.74
C ASN A 238 5.39 23.29 10.06
N VAL A 239 5.20 22.56 11.18
CA VAL A 239 4.91 23.16 12.49
C VAL A 239 5.95 24.24 12.82
N GLY A 240 5.47 25.37 13.37
CA GLY A 240 6.32 26.53 13.66
C GLY A 240 6.51 27.47 12.46
N GLY A 241 5.89 27.19 11.32
CA GLY A 241 5.98 28.02 10.12
C GLY A 241 7.23 27.75 9.28
N THR A 242 7.70 26.50 9.26
CA THR A 242 8.88 26.05 8.51
C THR A 242 8.49 25.65 7.08
N PRO A 243 8.74 26.49 6.05
CA PRO A 243 8.22 26.22 4.70
C PRO A 243 8.90 25.04 4.02
N ASN A 244 10.13 24.71 4.42
CA ASN A 244 10.90 23.59 3.84
C ASN A 244 10.64 22.24 4.54
N MET A 245 9.66 22.20 5.45
CA MET A 245 9.34 21.07 6.33
C MET A 245 10.51 20.71 7.25
N LYS A 246 10.20 20.23 8.46
CA LYS A 246 11.19 19.71 9.40
C LYS A 246 10.89 18.28 9.80
N LEU A 247 11.91 17.57 10.27
CA LEU A 247 11.79 16.20 10.76
C LEU A 247 11.72 16.20 12.29
N MET A 248 10.63 15.65 12.80
CA MET A 248 10.38 15.47 14.23
C MET A 248 10.11 14.00 14.55
N SER A 249 10.15 13.64 15.82
CA SER A 249 9.71 12.32 16.28
C SER A 249 8.95 12.37 17.61
N CYS A 250 8.11 11.37 17.84
CA CYS A 250 7.43 11.10 19.11
C CYS A 250 7.27 9.57 19.29
N PRO A 251 7.17 9.04 20.51
CA PRO A 251 6.69 7.68 20.73
C PRO A 251 5.31 7.46 20.10
N VAL A 252 5.05 6.25 19.63
CA VAL A 252 3.72 5.91 19.08
C VAL A 252 2.66 6.07 20.16
N GLY A 253 1.71 6.96 19.92
CA GLY A 253 0.55 7.17 20.78
C GLY A 253 -0.46 8.14 20.17
N PRO A 254 -1.70 8.13 20.66
CA PRO A 254 -2.74 9.01 20.15
C PRO A 254 -2.49 10.45 20.61
N ASN A 255 -2.72 11.40 19.70
CA ASN A 255 -2.58 12.85 19.95
C ASN A 255 -1.20 13.24 20.53
N CYS A 256 -0.11 12.64 20.06
CA CYS A 256 1.25 12.81 20.60
C CYS A 256 1.92 14.16 20.26
N GLU A 257 1.20 15.17 19.76
CA GLU A 257 1.79 16.43 19.28
C GLU A 257 2.69 17.11 20.33
N ASP A 258 2.27 17.08 21.59
CA ASP A 258 3.00 17.66 22.72
C ASP A 258 4.35 16.99 22.99
N GLN A 259 4.57 15.80 22.42
CA GLN A 259 5.80 15.02 22.50
C GLN A 259 6.67 15.13 21.25
N TRP A 260 6.27 15.92 20.24
CA TRP A 260 7.06 16.08 19.03
C TRP A 260 8.36 16.81 19.35
N MET A 261 9.48 16.13 19.11
CA MET A 261 10.83 16.62 19.32
C MET A 261 11.58 16.64 18.00
N ASP A 262 12.44 17.64 17.77
CA ASP A 262 13.28 17.67 16.57
C ASP A 262 14.22 16.45 16.57
N VAL A 263 14.35 15.78 15.42
CA VAL A 263 15.29 14.67 15.28
C VAL A 263 16.70 15.24 15.16
N VAL A 264 17.65 14.72 15.94
CA VAL A 264 19.05 15.17 15.94
C VAL A 264 19.98 14.05 15.51
N ASP A 265 21.10 14.40 14.88
CA ASP A 265 22.22 13.49 14.67
C ASP A 265 22.90 13.22 16.03
N GLU A 266 22.89 11.97 16.47
CA GLU A 266 23.44 11.58 17.77
C GLU A 266 24.95 11.86 17.90
N THR A 267 25.68 11.96 16.79
CA THR A 267 27.14 12.15 16.81
C THR A 267 27.56 13.59 17.12
N ASN A 268 26.73 14.57 16.76
CA ASN A 268 27.06 15.99 16.84
C ASN A 268 25.95 16.87 17.43
N GLY A 269 24.76 16.30 17.68
CA GLY A 269 23.60 16.99 18.25
C GLY A 269 22.91 17.98 17.30
N VAL A 270 23.25 17.98 16.01
CA VAL A 270 22.66 18.88 15.02
C VAL A 270 21.30 18.33 14.58
N THR A 271 20.29 19.20 14.53
CA THR A 271 18.96 18.86 14.02
C THR A 271 19.03 18.39 12.57
N LEU A 272 18.47 17.22 12.31
CA LEU A 272 18.26 16.68 10.97
C LEU A 272 17.03 17.35 10.36
N PHE A 273 17.20 18.02 9.23
CA PHE A 273 16.12 18.74 8.51
C PHE A 273 15.30 19.63 9.46
N ASP A 274 15.83 20.79 9.83
CA ASP A 274 15.18 21.76 10.72
C ASP A 274 14.14 22.65 10.02
N GLY A 275 13.97 22.47 8.71
CA GLY A 275 13.09 23.30 7.88
C GLY A 275 13.63 24.71 7.66
N GLY A 276 14.96 24.90 7.78
CA GLY A 276 15.67 26.12 7.46
C GLY A 276 15.45 26.60 6.02
N TYR A 277 15.71 27.89 5.79
CA TYR A 277 15.61 28.54 4.48
C TYR A 277 16.89 28.39 3.65
#